data_AF-A0A353MHH2-F1
#
_entry.id   AF-A0A353MHH2-F1
#
_cell.length_a   1.000
_cell.length_b   1.000
_cell.length_c   1.000
_cell.angle_alpha   90.00
_cell.angle_beta   90.00
_cell.angle_gamma   90.00
#
_symmetry.space_group_name_H-M   'P 1'
#
loop_
_entity.id
_entity.type
_entity.pdbx_description
1 polymer ?
#
loop_
_entity_poly.entity_id
_entity_poly.type
_entity_poly.pdbx_seq_one_letter_code
_entity_poly.pdbx_strand_id
1 'polypeptide(L)'
;MSMEKLYSVEKSIGGSLKEYRKAKKLTQGDLAKMLNISLAYVSKIEKGSEPSFHIRNQILTIIGGENSTEGIKEKPLENALRRLVDQACDELLSAAKTPKEELELMEDFLAFKRQWMSRREKDET
;
A
#
# COMPACT_ATOMS: atom_id res chain seq x y z
N MET A 1 -6.50 -16.52 -37.86
CA MET A 1 -5.92 -15.71 -36.76
C MET A 1 -5.63 -16.68 -35.62
N SER A 2 -4.35 -16.97 -35.33
CA SER A 2 -4.01 -18.00 -34.34
C SER A 2 -4.21 -17.49 -32.92
N MET A 3 -4.63 -18.42 -32.04
CA MET A 3 -4.74 -18.29 -30.58
C MET A 3 -3.46 -17.76 -29.91
N GLU A 4 -2.32 -17.84 -30.58
CA GLU A 4 -1.03 -17.31 -30.11
C GLU A 4 -1.03 -15.78 -30.01
N LYS A 5 -1.84 -15.08 -30.82
CA LYS A 5 -1.97 -13.62 -30.71
C LYS A 5 -2.85 -13.19 -29.53
N LEU A 6 -3.66 -14.11 -29.00
CA LEU A 6 -4.58 -13.90 -27.89
C LEU A 6 -3.94 -14.15 -26.51
N TYR A 7 -2.80 -14.85 -26.47
CA TYR A 7 -1.96 -15.05 -25.28
C TYR A 7 -0.65 -14.24 -25.36
N SER A 8 -0.72 -13.01 -25.87
CA SER A 8 0.44 -12.11 -25.91
C SER A 8 0.91 -11.82 -24.49
N VAL A 9 1.99 -12.51 -24.11
CA VAL A 9 3.06 -12.16 -23.15
C VAL A 9 2.56 -11.44 -21.91
N GLU A 10 2.71 -12.08 -20.74
CA GLU A 10 2.61 -11.46 -19.41
C GLU A 10 3.04 -9.99 -19.48
N LYS A 11 2.05 -9.10 -19.51
CA LYS A 11 2.28 -7.72 -19.92
C LYS A 11 3.06 -7.05 -18.80
N SER A 12 4.26 -6.55 -19.11
CA SER A 12 5.07 -5.85 -18.12
C SER A 12 4.29 -4.68 -17.53
N ILE A 13 4.55 -4.35 -16.27
CA ILE A 13 3.89 -3.22 -15.58
C ILE A 13 4.03 -1.93 -16.37
N GLY A 14 5.19 -1.70 -17.00
CA GLY A 14 5.40 -0.55 -17.87
C GLY A 14 4.48 -0.52 -19.09
N GLY A 15 4.22 -1.69 -19.70
CA GLY A 15 3.27 -1.83 -20.79
C GLY A 15 1.84 -1.50 -20.35
N SER A 16 1.41 -2.07 -19.23
CA SER A 16 0.08 -1.82 -18.64
C SER A 16 -0.11 -0.34 -18.26
N LEU A 17 0.92 0.28 -17.67
CA LEU A 17 0.91 1.70 -17.31
C LEU A 17 0.78 2.61 -18.52
N LYS A 18 1.51 2.31 -19.60
CA LYS A 18 1.46 3.08 -20.85
C LYS A 18 0.07 3.03 -21.49
N GLU A 19 -0.60 1.90 -21.43
CA GLU A 19 -1.95 1.75 -21.94
C GLU A 19 -2.98 2.49 -21.11
N TYR A 20 -2.93 2.33 -19.79
CA TYR A 20 -3.77 3.11 -18.88
C TYR A 20 -3.65 4.61 -19.17
N ARG A 21 -2.40 5.12 -19.27
CA ARG A 21 -2.13 6.52 -19.57
C ARG A 21 -2.76 6.98 -20.88
N LYS A 22 -2.59 6.18 -21.95
CA LYS A 22 -3.16 6.47 -23.28
C LYS A 22 -4.69 6.42 -23.26
N ALA A 23 -5.29 5.44 -22.60
CA ALA A 23 -6.74 5.33 -22.45
C ALA A 23 -7.33 6.56 -21.74
N LYS A 24 -6.59 7.13 -20.78
CA LYS A 24 -6.95 8.36 -20.06
C LYS A 24 -6.53 9.66 -20.75
N LYS A 25 -5.96 9.59 -21.97
CA LYS A 25 -5.45 10.75 -22.73
C LYS A 25 -4.44 11.61 -21.93
N LEU A 26 -3.68 10.99 -21.04
CA LEU A 26 -2.67 11.66 -20.22
C LEU A 26 -1.34 11.74 -20.97
N THR A 27 -0.63 12.85 -20.82
CA THR A 27 0.79 12.92 -21.21
C THR A 27 1.64 12.15 -20.19
N GLN A 28 2.88 11.80 -20.56
CA GLN A 28 3.82 11.23 -19.58
C GLN A 28 4.09 12.21 -18.42
N GLY A 29 3.99 13.52 -18.67
CA GLY A 29 4.14 14.56 -17.64
C GLY A 29 2.98 14.60 -16.65
N ASP A 30 1.75 14.39 -17.14
CA ASP A 30 0.57 14.32 -16.26
C ASP A 30 0.65 13.08 -15.36
N LEU A 31 1.03 11.94 -15.92
CA LEU A 31 1.24 10.72 -15.15
C LEU A 31 2.37 10.87 -14.12
N ALA A 32 3.45 11.55 -14.49
CA ALA A 32 4.58 11.84 -13.59
C ALA A 32 4.13 12.68 -12.39
N LYS A 33 3.29 13.71 -12.62
CA LYS A 33 2.69 14.52 -11.55
C LYS A 33 1.77 13.68 -10.65
N MET A 34 0.93 12.82 -11.23
CA MET A 34 0.02 11.95 -10.47
C MET A 34 0.77 10.98 -9.55
N LEU A 35 1.87 10.41 -10.03
CA LEU A 35 2.72 9.49 -9.28
C LEU A 35 3.78 10.18 -8.41
N ASN A 36 3.84 11.53 -8.45
CA ASN A 36 4.89 12.32 -7.80
C ASN A 36 6.33 11.82 -8.11
N ILE A 37 6.61 11.57 -9.39
CA ILE A 37 7.92 11.14 -9.89
C ILE A 37 8.35 11.98 -11.08
N SER A 38 9.59 11.83 -11.52
CA SER A 38 10.09 12.54 -12.70
C SER A 38 9.53 11.97 -14.00
N LEU A 39 9.35 12.85 -15.00
CA LEU A 39 8.99 12.47 -16.38
C LEU A 39 9.94 11.42 -16.96
N ALA A 40 11.25 11.59 -16.71
CA ALA A 40 12.27 10.66 -17.17
C ALA A 40 12.09 9.27 -16.55
N TYR A 41 11.65 9.19 -15.29
CA TYR A 41 11.40 7.92 -14.64
C TYR A 41 10.16 7.21 -15.20
N VAL A 42 9.07 7.94 -15.44
CA VAL A 42 7.90 7.39 -16.18
C VAL A 42 8.33 6.84 -17.54
N SER A 43 9.13 7.59 -18.30
CA SER A 43 9.63 7.15 -19.61
C SER A 43 10.44 5.86 -19.53
N LYS A 44 11.30 5.71 -18.50
CA LYS A 44 12.05 4.47 -18.24
C LYS A 44 11.14 3.29 -17.90
N ILE A 45 10.14 3.50 -17.02
CA ILE A 45 9.17 2.48 -16.63
C ILE A 45 8.38 1.99 -17.85
N GLU A 46 7.83 2.91 -18.66
CA GLU A 46 7.08 2.55 -19.88
C GLU A 46 7.92 1.84 -20.95
N LYS A 47 9.26 1.94 -20.87
CA LYS A 47 10.21 1.22 -21.72
C LYS A 47 10.66 -0.12 -21.14
N GLY A 48 10.20 -0.49 -19.94
CA GLY A 48 10.45 -1.78 -19.31
C GLY A 48 11.43 -1.76 -18.15
N SER A 49 11.86 -0.59 -17.66
CA SER A 49 12.61 -0.54 -16.39
C SER A 49 11.69 -0.88 -15.21
N GLU A 50 12.15 -1.75 -14.31
CA GLU A 50 11.38 -2.09 -13.13
C GLU A 50 11.37 -0.90 -12.14
N PRO A 51 10.19 -0.42 -11.71
CA PRO A 51 10.10 0.64 -10.71
C PRO A 51 10.47 0.13 -9.31
N SER A 52 10.71 1.05 -8.37
CA SER A 52 10.80 0.68 -6.96
C SER A 52 9.48 0.09 -6.47
N PHE A 53 9.52 -0.72 -5.41
CA PHE A 53 8.34 -1.37 -4.83
C PHE A 53 7.20 -0.38 -4.52
N HIS A 54 7.53 0.80 -3.99
CA HIS A 54 6.56 1.84 -3.68
C HIS A 54 5.83 2.34 -4.94
N ILE A 55 6.58 2.69 -5.99
CA ILE A 55 6.01 3.19 -7.25
C ILE A 55 5.22 2.09 -7.97
N ARG A 56 5.70 0.84 -7.91
CA ARG A 56 4.99 -0.33 -8.43
C ARG A 56 3.59 -0.46 -7.80
N ASN A 57 3.49 -0.34 -6.48
CA ASN A 57 2.21 -0.44 -5.78
C ASN A 57 1.28 0.75 -6.08
N GLN A 58 1.82 1.96 -6.23
CA GLN A 58 1.03 3.11 -6.67
C GLN A 58 0.46 2.89 -8.08
N ILE A 59 1.29 2.40 -9.01
CA ILE A 59 0.87 2.04 -10.38
C ILE A 59 -0.25 0.99 -10.34
N LEU A 60 -0.06 -0.09 -9.58
CA LEU A 60 -1.07 -1.15 -9.46
C LEU A 60 -2.38 -0.64 -8.84
N THR A 61 -2.30 0.30 -7.90
CA THR A 61 -3.47 0.91 -7.28
C THR A 61 -4.24 1.78 -8.27
N ILE A 62 -3.55 2.60 -9.07
CA ILE A 62 -4.19 3.47 -10.08
C ILE A 62 -4.81 2.63 -11.22
N ILE A 63 -4.11 1.59 -11.67
CA ILE A 63 -4.61 0.70 -12.74
C ILE A 63 -5.72 -0.21 -12.21
N GLY A 64 -5.56 -0.80 -11.02
CA GLY A 64 -6.51 -1.75 -10.44
C GLY A 64 -7.73 -1.10 -9.80
N GLY A 65 -7.56 0.07 -9.19
CA GLY A 65 -8.63 0.81 -8.53
C GLY A 65 -9.74 1.27 -9.48
N GLU A 66 -9.43 1.46 -10.76
CA GLU A 66 -10.43 1.84 -11.75
C GLU A 66 -11.12 0.67 -12.46
N ASN A 67 -10.48 -0.50 -12.54
CA ASN A 67 -11.14 -1.74 -12.98
C ASN A 67 -12.11 -2.29 -11.92
N SER A 68 -12.15 -1.66 -10.75
CA SER A 68 -13.02 -2.00 -9.62
C SER A 68 -14.24 -1.08 -9.57
N THR A 69 -14.98 -0.92 -10.66
CA THR A 69 -16.37 -0.42 -10.60
C THR A 69 -17.32 -1.53 -10.19
N GLU A 70 -16.97 -2.30 -9.16
CA GLU A 70 -17.89 -3.15 -8.39
C GLU A 70 -17.11 -3.72 -7.19
N GLY A 71 -17.27 -3.07 -6.04
CA GLY A 71 -17.35 -3.77 -4.76
C GLY A 71 -16.11 -4.45 -4.19
N ILE A 72 -14.97 -3.76 -4.06
CA ILE A 72 -14.04 -4.09 -2.95
C ILE A 72 -13.93 -2.88 -2.03
N LYS A 73 -14.92 -2.77 -1.14
CA LYS A 73 -14.91 -1.85 0.02
C LYS A 73 -14.14 -2.38 1.22
N GLU A 74 -13.40 -3.47 1.08
CA GLU A 74 -12.63 -4.05 2.19
C GLU A 74 -11.17 -4.11 1.81
N LYS A 75 -10.31 -3.61 2.71
CA LYS A 75 -8.86 -3.79 2.63
C LYS A 75 -8.54 -5.18 3.17
N PRO A 76 -8.53 -6.24 2.34
CA PRO A 76 -8.60 -7.61 2.84
C PRO A 76 -7.31 -7.99 3.54
N LEU A 77 -6.17 -7.47 3.03
CA LEU A 77 -4.86 -7.64 3.64
C LEU A 77 -4.74 -6.88 4.97
N GLU A 78 -5.24 -5.65 5.06
CA GLU A 78 -5.20 -4.87 6.31
C GLU A 78 -6.08 -5.51 7.40
N ASN A 79 -7.26 -6.00 7.02
CA ASN A 79 -8.16 -6.74 7.92
C ASN A 79 -7.59 -8.10 8.33
N ALA A 80 -6.96 -8.83 7.40
CA ALA A 80 -6.29 -10.09 7.71
C ALA A 80 -5.09 -9.89 8.65
N LEU A 81 -4.27 -8.86 8.41
CA LEU A 81 -3.17 -8.49 9.29
C LEU A 81 -3.67 -8.11 10.68
N ARG A 82 -4.74 -7.31 10.76
CA ARG A 82 -5.33 -6.92 12.04
C ARG A 82 -5.83 -8.12 12.84
N ARG A 83 -6.52 -9.06 12.19
CA ARG A 83 -6.98 -10.31 12.83
C ARG A 83 -5.82 -11.16 13.34
N LEU A 84 -4.74 -11.28 12.57
CA LEU A 84 -3.55 -12.02 12.99
C LEU A 84 -2.86 -11.38 14.20
N VAL A 85 -2.80 -10.04 14.24
CA VAL A 85 -2.27 -9.30 15.39
C VAL A 85 -3.16 -9.49 16.62
N ASP A 86 -4.48 -9.38 16.45
CA ASP A 86 -5.43 -9.58 17.55
C ASP A 86 -5.33 -11.01 18.12
N GLN A 87 -5.25 -12.03 17.26
CA GLN A 87 -5.06 -13.43 17.67
C GLN A 87 -3.74 -13.65 18.40
N ALA A 88 -2.64 -13.09 17.90
CA ALA A 88 -1.34 -13.21 18.55
C ALA A 88 -1.34 -12.50 19.92
N CYS A 89 -2.02 -11.37 20.05
CA CYS A 89 -2.20 -10.68 21.33
C CYS A 89 -3.02 -11.51 22.31
N ASP A 90 -4.13 -12.12 21.87
CA ASP A 90 -4.98 -12.96 22.72
C ASP A 90 -4.25 -14.23 23.20
N GLU A 91 -3.48 -14.88 22.32
CA GLU A 91 -2.62 -16.01 22.69
C GLU A 91 -1.53 -15.60 23.68
N LEU A 92 -0.88 -14.45 23.47
CA LEU A 92 0.12 -13.94 24.40
C LEU A 92 -0.50 -13.56 25.75
N LEU A 93 -1.65 -12.92 25.77
CA LEU A 93 -2.37 -12.53 26.99
C LEU A 93 -2.90 -13.74 27.76
N SER A 94 -3.34 -14.79 27.05
CA SER A 94 -3.82 -16.03 27.68
C SER A 94 -2.68 -16.94 28.15
N ALA A 95 -1.53 -16.90 27.48
CA ALA A 95 -0.30 -17.61 27.90
C ALA A 95 0.47 -16.84 28.97
N ALA A 96 0.30 -15.52 29.04
CA ALA A 96 0.89 -14.67 30.06
C ALA A 96 0.22 -14.95 31.42
N LYS A 97 0.94 -15.63 32.31
CA LYS A 97 0.66 -15.62 33.76
C LYS A 97 1.06 -14.29 34.38
N THR A 98 0.83 -13.18 33.68
CA THR A 98 1.21 -11.86 34.17
C THR A 98 0.23 -11.49 35.29
N PRO A 99 0.73 -11.27 36.51
CA PRO A 99 -0.11 -10.78 37.61
C PRO A 99 -0.81 -9.49 37.17
N LYS A 100 -2.02 -9.26 37.69
CA LYS A 100 -2.84 -8.09 37.34
C LYS A 100 -2.05 -6.77 37.49
N GLU A 101 -1.09 -6.74 38.41
CA GLU A 101 -0.19 -5.59 38.63
C GLU A 101 0.74 -5.29 37.43
N GLU A 102 1.16 -6.27 36.64
CA GLU A 102 2.01 -6.04 35.44
C GLU A 102 1.22 -5.52 34.24
N LEU A 103 -0.06 -5.88 34.14
CA LEU A 103 -0.97 -5.32 33.11
C LEU A 103 -1.28 -3.84 33.40
N GLU A 104 -1.51 -3.48 34.66
CA GLU A 104 -1.69 -2.08 35.08
C GLU A 104 -0.44 -1.23 34.77
N LEU A 105 0.77 -1.77 35.02
CA LEU A 105 2.03 -1.10 34.67
C LEU A 105 2.19 -0.88 33.15
N MET A 106 1.69 -1.82 32.34
CA MET A 106 1.77 -1.75 30.89
C MET A 106 0.74 -0.78 30.29
N GLU A 107 -0.47 -0.71 30.88
CA GLU A 107 -1.46 0.32 30.55
C GLU A 107 -0.96 1.73 30.89
N ASP A 108 -0.34 1.91 32.06
CA ASP A 108 0.29 3.16 32.47
C ASP A 108 1.45 3.56 31.54
N PHE A 109 2.28 2.60 31.12
CA PHE A 109 3.36 2.84 30.17
C PHE A 109 2.84 3.26 28.79
N LEU A 110 1.77 2.63 28.29
CA LEU A 110 1.13 2.99 27.03
C LEU A 110 0.45 4.36 27.10
N ALA A 111 -0.20 4.67 28.23
CA ALA A 111 -0.79 5.99 28.48
C ALA A 111 0.29 7.07 28.51
N PHE A 112 1.39 6.83 29.22
CA PHE A 112 2.55 7.71 29.25
C PHE A 112 3.14 7.93 27.86
N LYS A 113 3.36 6.86 27.08
CA LYS A 113 3.88 6.96 25.71
C LYS A 113 2.96 7.79 24.81
N ARG A 114 1.64 7.58 24.88
CA ARG A 114 0.66 8.39 24.12
C ARG A 114 0.77 9.87 24.48
N GLN A 115 0.85 10.18 25.78
CA GLN A 115 0.96 11.55 26.25
C GLN A 115 2.29 12.22 25.86
N TRP A 116 3.40 11.47 25.89
CA TRP A 116 4.70 11.95 25.44
C TRP A 116 4.74 12.24 23.94
N MET A 117 4.18 11.35 23.12
CA MET A 117 4.07 11.54 21.66
C MET A 117 3.23 12.78 21.32
N SER A 118 2.09 12.99 22.00
CA SER A 118 1.24 14.17 21.77
C SER A 118 1.84 15.50 22.25
N ARG A 119 2.82 15.47 23.15
CA ARG A 119 3.57 16.68 23.55
C ARG A 119 4.60 17.06 22.49
N ARG A 120 5.34 16.07 21.96
CA ARG A 120 6.31 16.29 20.89
C ARG A 120 5.71 16.88 19.62
N GLU A 121 4.51 16.46 19.24
CA GLU A 121 3.81 17.00 18.07
C GLU A 121 3.40 18.48 18.22
N LYS A 122 3.33 19.00 19.45
CA LYS A 122 3.00 20.42 19.72
C LYS A 122 4.22 21.32 19.81
N ASP A 123 5.39 20.77 20.12
CA ASP A 123 6.65 21.52 20.17
C ASP A 123 7.31 21.66 18.79
N GLU A 124 6.83 20.91 17.77
CA GLU A 124 7.31 20.92 16.38
C GLU A 124 6.43 21.79 15.44
N THR A 125 5.45 22.54 15.98
CA THR A 125 4.61 23.54 15.27
C THR A 125 4.73 24.92 15.89
#